data_AF-A0A3P8IZK3-F1
#
_entry.id   AF-A0A3P8IZK3-F1
#
_cell.length_a   1.000
_cell.length_b   1.000
_cell.length_c   1.000
_cell.angle_alpha   90.00
_cell.angle_beta   90.00
_cell.angle_gamma   90.00
#
_symmetry.space_group_name_H-M   'P 1'
#
loop_
_entity.id
_entity.type
_entity.pdbx_description
1 polymer ?
#
loop_
_entity_poly.entity_id
_entity_poly.type
_entity_poly.pdbx_seq_one_letter_code
_entity_poly.pdbx_strand_id
1 'polypeptide(L)' 'MAHLDEVIARVDAAIAEGVITHMNELLIELSDDAELDRDDRYTQQQRLRTTIAHHGRQHQEEQEGRREQLTRGGPIL' A
#
# COMPACT_ATOMS: atom_id res chain seq x y z
N MET A 1 18.99 -3.17 16.19
CA MET A 1 19.23 -3.60 14.80
C MET A 1 18.24 -4.68 14.39
N ALA A 2 18.08 -5.79 15.12
CA ALA A 2 17.10 -6.84 14.78
C ALA A 2 15.66 -6.34 14.54
N HIS A 3 15.12 -5.49 15.42
CA HIS A 3 13.75 -4.96 15.26
C HIS A 3 13.54 -4.15 13.97
N LEU A 4 14.51 -3.30 13.62
CA LEU A 4 14.45 -2.53 12.38
C LEU A 4 14.47 -3.45 11.15
N ASP A 5 15.32 -4.48 11.17
CA ASP A 5 15.43 -5.46 10.08
C ASP A 5 14.13 -6.26 9.92
N GLU A 6 13.48 -6.65 11.03
CA GLU A 6 12.18 -7.30 11.03
C GLU A 6 11.07 -6.40 10.46
N VAL A 7 11.06 -5.13 10.88
CA VAL A 7 10.13 -4.12 10.35
C VAL A 7 10.33 -3.94 8.84
N ILE A 8 11.57 -3.83 8.38
CA ILE A 8 11.89 -3.69 6.94
C ILE A 8 11.37 -4.89 6.17
N ALA A 9 11.65 -6.12 6.63
CA ALA A 9 11.19 -7.34 5.98
C ALA A 9 9.66 -7.40 5.89
N ARG A 10 8.96 -6.95 6.95
CA ARG A 10 7.50 -6.91 6.99
C ARG A 10 6.91 -5.86 6.05
N VAL A 11 7.53 -4.68 5.97
CA VAL A 11 7.17 -3.62 5.01
C VAL A 11 7.37 -4.10 3.58
N ASP A 12 8.49 -4.75 3.30
CA ASP A 12 8.79 -5.30 1.97
C ASP A 12 7.78 -6.38 1.58
N ALA A 13 7.40 -7.26 2.51
CA ALA A 13 6.37 -8.28 2.28
C ALA A 13 5.00 -7.64 1.97
N ALA A 14 4.57 -6.65 2.75
CA ALA A 14 3.29 -5.96 2.52
C ALA A 14 3.26 -5.20 1.18
N ILE A 15 4.38 -4.60 0.79
CA ILE A 15 4.54 -3.95 -0.53
C ILE A 15 4.47 -5.00 -1.65
N ALA A 16 5.14 -6.14 -1.49
CA ALA A 16 5.15 -7.21 -2.48
C ALA A 16 3.77 -7.88 -2.66
N GLU A 17 2.99 -7.98 -1.59
CA GLU A 17 1.61 -8.49 -1.65
C GLU A 17 0.68 -7.52 -2.40
N GLY A 18 0.96 -6.21 -2.36
CA GLY A 18 0.22 -5.18 -3.08
C GLY A 18 -1.18 -4.91 -2.50
N VAL A 19 -1.50 -5.43 -1.31
CA VAL A 19 -2.81 -5.28 -0.66
C VAL A 19 -2.81 -4.00 0.17
N ILE A 20 -3.57 -2.99 -0.27
CA ILE A 20 -3.67 -1.68 0.39
C ILE A 20 -4.15 -1.80 1.85
N THR A 21 -5.05 -2.73 2.16
CA THR A 21 -5.54 -2.97 3.52
C THR A 21 -4.39 -3.35 4.46
N HIS A 22 -3.57 -4.34 4.10
CA HIS A 22 -2.43 -4.76 4.92
C HIS A 22 -1.38 -3.65 5.06
N MET A 23 -1.12 -2.88 4.01
CA MET A 23 -0.21 -1.73 4.09
C MET A 23 -0.73 -0.64 5.05
N ASN A 24 -2.04 -0.40 5.10
CA ASN A 24 -2.65 0.56 6.03
C ASN A 24 -2.66 0.07 7.48
N GLU A 25 -2.93 -1.22 7.71
CA GLU A 25 -2.81 -1.84 9.03
C GLU A 25 -1.37 -1.71 9.54
N LEU A 26 -0.40 -2.00 8.68
CA LEU A 26 1.02 -1.87 9.01
C LEU A 26 1.44 -0.41 9.31
N LEU A 27 0.85 0.58 8.64
CA LEU A 27 1.07 2.00 8.96
C LEU A 27 0.62 2.37 10.38
N ILE A 28 -0.52 1.82 10.82
CA ILE A 28 -1.05 2.03 12.18
C ILE A 28 -0.11 1.38 13.18
N GLU A 29 0.26 0.11 12.98
CA GLU A 29 1.17 -0.60 13.88
C GLU A 29 2.52 0.12 14.02
N LEU A 30 3.11 0.58 12.92
CA LEU A 30 4.35 1.36 12.96
C LEU A 30 4.20 2.69 13.69
N SER A 31 3.00 3.28 13.71
CA SER A 31 2.77 4.53 14.45
C SER A 31 2.88 4.31 15.96
N ASP A 32 2.43 3.15 16.45
CA ASP A 32 2.42 2.78 17.86
C ASP A 32 3.71 2.08 18.34
N ASP A 33 4.62 1.73 17.42
CA ASP A 33 5.87 1.04 17.71
C ASP A 33 6.86 1.94 18.46
N ALA A 34 6.93 1.83 19.79
CA ALA A 34 7.86 2.62 20.61
C ALA A 34 9.32 2.14 20.56
N GLU A 35 9.59 0.95 20.00
CA GLU A 35 10.94 0.37 19.94
C GLU A 35 11.74 0.88 18.74
N LEU A 36 11.04 1.43 17.74
CA LEU A 36 11.65 2.02 16.54
C LEU A 36 11.98 3.50 16.73
N ASP A 37 13.18 3.90 16.30
CA ASP A 37 13.56 5.31 16.25
C ASP A 37 12.60 6.10 15.34
N ARG A 38 12.43 7.38 15.64
CA ARG A 38 11.51 8.25 14.91
C ARG A 38 11.87 8.37 13.43
N ASP A 39 13.15 8.45 13.10
CA ASP A 39 13.60 8.59 11.71
C ASP A 39 13.42 7.28 10.92
N ASP A 40 13.71 6.14 11.56
CA ASP A 40 13.51 4.82 10.97
C ASP A 40 12.02 4.55 10.73
N ARG A 41 11.18 4.82 11.72
CA ARG A 41 9.72 4.71 11.62
C ARG A 41 9.17 5.59 10.52
N TYR A 42 9.57 6.85 10.47
CA TYR A 42 9.14 7.77 9.43
C TYR A 42 9.53 7.26 8.04
N THR A 43 10.76 6.76 7.89
CA THR A 43 11.25 6.18 6.63
C THR A 43 10.37 5.03 6.17
N GLN A 44 10.08 4.06 7.05
CA GLN A 44 9.27 2.89 6.70
C GLN A 44 7.80 3.27 6.40
N GLN A 45 7.23 4.18 7.19
CA GLN A 45 5.88 4.71 6.92
C GLN A 45 5.81 5.44 5.57
N GLN A 46 6.84 6.22 5.22
CA GLN A 46 6.86 6.94 3.96
C GLN A 46 6.93 5.99 2.76
N ARG A 47 7.67 4.88 2.87
CA ARG A 47 7.69 3.83 1.84
C ARG A 47 6.30 3.27 1.59
N LEU A 48 5.57 2.90 2.65
CA LEU A 48 4.18 2.40 2.54
C LEU A 48 3.26 3.44 1.92
N ARG A 49 3.30 4.69 2.37
CA ARG A 49 2.46 5.78 1.83
C ARG A 49 2.70 6.02 0.34
N THR A 50 3.96 6.02 -0.09
CA THR A 50 4.30 6.14 -1.51
C THR A 50 3.72 4.96 -2.29
N THR A 51 3.96 3.72 -1.87
CA THR A 51 3.42 2.53 -2.54
C THR A 51 1.90 2.55 -2.63
N ILE A 52 1.20 2.86 -1.54
CA ILE A 52 -0.27 2.97 -1.51
C ILE A 52 -0.76 4.02 -2.52
N ALA A 53 -0.11 5.19 -2.58
CA ALA A 53 -0.48 6.23 -3.53
C ALA A 53 -0.26 5.81 -4.99
N HIS A 54 0.79 5.02 -5.28
CA HIS A 54 0.99 4.44 -6.60
C HIS A 54 -0.04 3.36 -6.93
N HIS A 55 -0.36 2.47 -5.99
CA HIS A 55 -1.37 1.43 -6.16
C HIS A 55 -2.78 1.98 -6.36
N GLY A 56 -3.15 3.04 -5.63
CA GLY A 56 -4.45 3.71 -5.78
C GLY A 56 -4.65 4.29 -7.19
N ARG A 57 -3.59 4.85 -7.79
CA ARG A 57 -3.62 5.33 -9.19
C ARG A 57 -3.76 4.19 -10.18
N GLN A 58 -2.98 3.12 -10.02
CA GLN A 58 -3.05 1.96 -10.92
C GLN A 58 -4.41 1.25 -10.86
N HIS A 59 -4.98 1.03 -9.66
CA HIS A 59 -6.32 0.45 -9.53
C HIS A 59 -7.43 1.36 -10.06
N GLN A 60 -7.28 2.68 -9.98
CA GLN A 60 -8.23 3.61 -10.55
C GLN A 60 -8.19 3.54 -12.08
N GLU A 61 -6.99 3.55 -12.67
CA GLU A 61 -6.78 3.41 -14.12
C GLU A 61 -7.27 2.04 -14.65
N GLU A 62 -7.00 0.93 -13.93
CA GLU A 62 -7.48 -0.40 -14.31
C GLU A 62 -9.01 -0.54 -14.19
N GLN A 63 -9.62 0.07 -13.17
CA GLN A 63 -11.08 0.07 -13.01
C GLN A 63 -11.76 0.98 -14.03
N GLU A 64 -11.16 2.11 -14.38
CA GLU A 64 -11.65 3.02 -15.41
C GLU A 64 -11.57 2.35 -16.79
N GLY A 65 -10.45 1.71 -17.12
CA GLY A 65 -10.30 0.91 -18.33
C GLY A 65 -11.26 -0.30 -18.42
N ARG A 66 -11.63 -0.91 -17.29
CA ARG A 66 -12.70 -1.94 -17.23
C ARG A 66 -14.09 -1.34 -17.37
N ARG A 67 -14.37 -0.19 -16.76
CA ARG A 67 -15.66 0.52 -16.89
C ARG A 67 -15.89 0.97 -18.33
N GLU A 68 -14.89 1.51 -19.00
CA GLU A 68 -14.95 1.91 -20.41
C GLU A 68 -15.19 0.73 -21.37
N GLN A 69 -14.70 -0.46 -21.04
CA GLN A 69 -15.01 -1.67 -21.81
C GLN A 69 -16.46 -2.13 -21.61
N LEU A 70 -16.99 -2.01 -20.39
CA LEU A 70 -18.38 -2.37 -20.08
C LEU A 70 -19.40 -1.37 -20.66
N THR A 71 -19.06 -0.09 -20.78
CA THR A 71 -19.92 0.92 -21.42
C THR A 71 -19.82 0.96 -22.95
N ARG A 72 -18.84 0.27 -23.55
CA ARG A 72 -18.73 0.08 -25.01
C ARG A 72 -19.58 -1.08 -25.54
N GLY A 73 -20.03 -1.99 -24.67
CA GLY A 73 -21.09 -2.96 -25.00
C GLY A 73 -22.44 -2.27 -24.89
N GLY A 74 -23.09 -2.01 -26.03
CA GLY A 74 -24.30 -1.19 -26.15
C GLY A 74 -25.49 -1.58 -25.25
N PRO A 75 -26.55 -0.74 -25.22
CA PRO A 75 -27.65 -0.87 -24.28
C PRO A 75 -28.30 -2.25 -24.41
N ILE A 76 -28.41 -2.95 -23.28
CA ILE A 76 -29.20 -4.18 -23.18
C ILE A 76 -30.65 -3.76 -23.42
N LEU A 77 -31.19 -4.15 -24.57
CA LEU A 77 -32.62 -4.08 -24.91
C LEU A 77 -33.40 -5.15 -24.15
#